data_AF-A0A511AEB9-F1
#
_entry.id   AF-A0A511AEB9-F1
#
_cell.length_a   1.000
_cell.length_b   1.000
_cell.length_c   1.000
_cell.angle_alpha   90.00
_cell.angle_beta   90.00
_cell.angle_gamma   90.00
#
_symmetry.space_group_name_H-M   'P 1'
#
loop_
_entity.id
_entity.type
_entity.pdbx_description
1 polymer ?
#
loop_
_entity_poly.entity_id
_entity_poly.type
_entity_poly.pdbx_seq_one_letter_code
_entity_poly.pdbx_strand_id
1 'polypeptide(L)'
;MTTPTPLSFDARPLTEPVDPKDVTAFAREMRARKGGGVSAGTVIAIIVISLMLVIAVPMVALGIIAGVRSGAPVVGLPFLLILVVIVIVGVVLFFGYRRSRVTRYRLNRFASANGMTYEDRVDDPPLPGMIFSIGRSRHAKQLVRGHSPRFVEFGNYQYTVKSGKNSTTYRWGYVAVKLDVPLPNIVLDALGNNGFGSNLPASFRRDQRLSLEGDFDKYFTLYCPEGYEQHALYLFTPDIMARFVDNAAELDVEIVDDWLFLYTKREASTLDPSTWAWLFGAVGALITKLDQWARWRDDRLAAASPARSFTDAAPGSHALPFAPPAGMLQPPPGVAKQGRRLKRGGSWITVAIVVVFAVGWMVLQAIR
;
A
#
# COMPACT_ATOMS: atom_id res chain seq x y z
N MET A 1 -8.25 -22.36 -25.93
CA MET A 1 -7.33 -21.59 -25.08
C MET A 1 -7.14 -20.22 -25.74
N THR A 2 -7.90 -19.22 -25.32
CA THR A 2 -7.68 -17.82 -25.72
C THR A 2 -6.68 -17.22 -24.75
N THR A 3 -5.46 -16.96 -25.20
CA THR A 3 -4.50 -16.14 -24.47
C THR A 3 -5.16 -14.80 -24.14
N PRO A 4 -5.17 -14.34 -22.88
CA PRO A 4 -5.69 -13.02 -22.55
C PRO A 4 -4.89 -11.99 -23.33
N THR A 5 -5.57 -11.21 -24.18
CA THR A 5 -4.96 -10.06 -24.85
C THR A 5 -4.44 -9.13 -23.76
N PRO A 6 -3.13 -8.80 -23.72
CA PRO A 6 -2.64 -7.85 -22.74
C PRO A 6 -3.42 -6.55 -22.91
N LEU A 7 -3.97 -6.02 -21.80
CA LEU A 7 -4.56 -4.68 -21.77
C LEU A 7 -3.52 -3.72 -22.34
N SER A 8 -3.74 -3.26 -23.57
CA SER A 8 -2.83 -2.36 -24.25
C SER A 8 -2.89 -1.02 -23.53
N PHE A 9 -1.77 -0.62 -22.93
CA PHE A 9 -1.62 0.65 -22.24
C PHE A 9 -0.46 1.43 -22.86
N ASP A 10 -0.57 2.75 -22.88
CA ASP A 10 0.47 3.64 -23.40
C ASP A 10 1.56 3.86 -22.34
N ALA A 11 2.67 3.13 -22.49
CA ALA A 11 3.83 3.25 -21.61
C ALA A 11 4.81 4.37 -22.02
N ARG A 12 4.64 5.01 -23.20
CA ARG A 12 5.62 5.98 -23.73
C ARG A 12 5.94 7.12 -22.74
N PRO A 13 4.96 7.71 -22.03
CA PRO A 13 5.24 8.78 -21.07
C PRO A 13 6.22 8.41 -19.94
N LEU A 14 6.35 7.12 -19.63
CA LEU A 14 7.25 6.64 -18.58
C LEU A 14 8.73 6.71 -18.99
N THR A 15 9.03 6.58 -20.28
CA THR A 15 10.41 6.42 -20.79
C THR A 15 10.84 7.50 -21.77
N GLU A 16 9.90 8.16 -22.48
CA GLU A 16 10.20 9.16 -23.50
C GLU A 16 11.06 10.31 -22.97
N PRO A 17 11.95 10.93 -23.76
CA PRO A 17 12.67 12.12 -23.33
C PRO A 17 11.71 13.23 -22.89
N VAL A 18 12.10 13.99 -21.86
CA VAL A 18 11.24 15.03 -21.26
C VAL A 18 11.91 16.39 -21.39
N ASP A 19 11.17 17.40 -21.84
CA ASP A 19 11.63 18.80 -21.82
C ASP A 19 11.63 19.34 -20.37
N PRO A 20 12.78 19.84 -19.86
CA PRO A 20 12.86 20.50 -18.55
C PRO A 20 11.87 21.66 -18.33
N LYS A 21 11.44 22.34 -19.41
CA LYS A 21 10.46 23.43 -19.35
C LYS A 21 9.09 22.90 -18.95
N ASP A 22 8.65 21.79 -19.52
CA ASP A 22 7.36 21.16 -19.22
C ASP A 22 7.28 20.67 -17.78
N VAL A 23 8.36 20.05 -17.29
CA VAL A 23 8.48 19.63 -15.88
C VAL A 23 8.40 20.83 -14.93
N THR A 24 8.82 22.01 -15.38
CA THR A 24 8.79 23.25 -14.60
C THR A 24 7.45 23.95 -14.65
N ALA A 25 6.78 23.95 -15.80
CA ALA A 25 5.39 24.35 -15.91
C ALA A 25 4.49 23.48 -15.02
N PHE A 26 4.59 22.15 -15.14
CA PHE A 26 3.82 21.20 -14.34
C PHE A 26 4.06 21.36 -12.83
N ALA A 27 5.33 21.49 -12.41
CA ALA A 27 5.64 21.68 -11.00
C ALA A 27 5.09 23.01 -10.44
N ARG A 28 4.96 24.05 -11.26
CA ARG A 28 4.35 25.33 -10.88
C ARG A 28 2.84 25.18 -10.72
N GLU A 29 2.19 24.51 -11.67
CA GLU A 29 0.76 24.22 -11.63
C GLU A 29 0.37 23.40 -10.39
N MET A 30 1.12 22.32 -10.11
CA MET A 30 0.88 21.48 -8.92
C MET A 30 1.02 22.26 -7.60
N ARG A 31 1.94 23.23 -7.53
CA ARG A 31 2.07 24.10 -6.35
C ARG A 31 0.89 25.07 -6.23
N ALA A 32 0.45 25.66 -7.35
CA ALA A 32 -0.70 26.55 -7.37
C ALA A 32 -1.98 25.85 -6.89
N ARG A 33 -2.22 24.61 -7.34
CA ARG A 33 -3.37 23.78 -6.91
C ARG A 33 -3.37 23.47 -5.40
N LYS A 34 -2.19 23.26 -4.80
CA LYS A 34 -2.07 22.98 -3.35
C LYS A 34 -2.09 24.24 -2.48
N GLY A 35 -2.21 25.43 -3.06
CA GLY A 35 -2.18 26.71 -2.33
C GLY A 35 -0.89 26.95 -1.53
N GLY A 36 0.20 26.23 -1.86
CA GLY A 36 1.34 26.06 -0.97
C GLY A 36 2.65 26.61 -1.53
N GLY A 37 3.41 27.30 -0.67
CA GLY A 37 4.79 27.72 -0.92
C GLY A 37 5.80 26.56 -0.86
N VAL A 38 7.09 26.88 -0.91
CA VAL A 38 8.17 25.89 -0.72
C VAL A 38 8.02 25.24 0.65
N SER A 39 8.11 23.91 0.73
CA SER A 39 7.95 23.21 2.02
C SER A 39 8.98 23.70 3.04
N ALA A 40 8.57 23.86 4.30
CA ALA A 40 9.45 24.34 5.37
C ALA A 40 10.73 23.50 5.48
N GLY A 41 10.64 22.18 5.31
CA GLY A 41 11.80 21.29 5.30
C GLY A 41 12.79 21.57 4.17
N THR A 42 12.30 21.95 2.97
CA THR A 42 13.16 22.37 1.86
C THR A 42 13.84 23.70 2.18
N VAL A 43 13.11 24.67 2.75
CA VAL A 43 13.68 25.95 3.16
C VAL A 43 14.77 25.77 4.21
N ILE A 44 14.50 24.96 5.25
CA ILE A 44 15.46 24.62 6.30
C ILE A 44 16.69 23.93 5.70
N ALA A 45 16.51 22.95 4.81
CA ALA A 45 17.65 22.26 4.18
C ALA A 45 18.53 23.24 3.37
N ILE A 46 17.94 24.16 2.62
CA ILE A 46 18.67 25.19 1.88
C ILE A 46 19.45 26.07 2.86
N ILE A 47 18.81 26.59 3.90
CA ILE A 47 19.44 27.45 4.91
C ILE A 47 20.62 26.73 5.59
N VAL A 48 20.43 25.48 6.01
CA VAL A 48 21.47 24.70 6.69
C VAL A 48 22.65 24.46 5.76
N ILE A 49 22.43 24.04 4.52
CA ILE A 49 23.51 23.79 3.55
C ILE A 49 24.25 25.09 3.23
N SER A 50 23.53 26.20 3.01
CA SER A 50 24.13 27.51 2.79
C SER A 50 24.99 27.96 3.97
N LEU A 51 24.49 27.83 5.20
CA LEU A 51 25.24 28.17 6.41
C LEU A 51 26.50 27.30 6.56
N MET A 52 26.36 25.98 6.33
CA MET A 52 27.50 25.05 6.37
C MET A 52 28.56 25.41 5.33
N LEU A 53 28.17 25.82 4.11
CA LEU A 53 29.12 26.26 3.08
C LEU A 53 29.82 27.57 3.45
N VAL A 54 29.08 28.54 4.00
CA VAL A 54 29.64 29.82 4.46
C VAL A 54 30.70 29.63 5.54
N ILE A 55 30.56 28.61 6.39
CA ILE A 55 31.54 28.28 7.44
C ILE A 55 32.67 27.40 6.90
N ALA A 56 32.34 26.37 6.12
CA ALA A 56 33.32 25.38 5.65
C ALA A 56 34.34 25.98 4.69
N VAL A 57 33.93 26.87 3.78
CA VAL A 57 34.83 27.44 2.77
C VAL A 57 35.97 28.28 3.39
N PRO A 58 35.70 29.25 4.29
CA PRO A 58 36.77 29.95 5.01
C PRO A 58 37.64 29.04 5.87
N MET A 59 37.07 28.01 6.51
CA MET A 59 37.83 27.05 7.31
C MET A 59 38.80 26.22 6.47
N VAL A 60 38.41 25.82 5.26
CA VAL A 60 39.30 25.18 4.29
C VAL A 60 40.43 26.13 3.90
N ALA A 61 40.11 27.38 3.58
CA ALA A 61 41.12 28.37 3.21
C ALA A 61 42.13 28.63 4.35
N LEU A 62 41.64 28.79 5.59
CA LEU A 62 42.48 28.95 6.77
C LEU A 62 43.33 27.71 7.06
N GLY A 63 42.77 26.51 6.92
CA GLY A 63 43.50 25.26 7.09
C GLY A 63 44.61 25.08 6.06
N ILE A 64 44.37 25.46 4.80
CA ILE A 64 45.40 25.48 3.75
C ILE A 64 46.51 26.49 4.10
N ILE A 65 46.14 27.72 4.46
CA ILE A 65 47.11 28.76 4.84
C ILE A 65 47.96 28.30 6.04
N ALA A 66 47.33 27.72 7.06
CA ALA A 66 48.02 27.19 8.23
C ALA A 66 48.96 26.03 7.87
N GLY A 67 48.51 25.09 7.04
CA GLY A 67 49.33 23.97 6.58
C GLY A 67 50.54 24.38 5.74
N VAL A 68 50.39 25.42 4.90
CA VAL A 68 51.52 26.01 4.15
C VAL A 68 52.51 26.68 5.10
N ARG A 69 52.03 27.44 6.10
CA ARG A 69 52.89 28.13 7.08
C ARG A 69 53.64 27.16 8.00
N SER A 70 53.02 26.04 8.36
CA SER A 70 53.62 25.05 9.26
C SER A 70 54.43 23.97 8.55
N GLY A 71 54.40 23.92 7.21
CA GLY A 71 54.98 22.83 6.43
C GLY A 71 54.23 21.49 6.55
N ALA A 72 53.07 21.48 7.21
CA ALA A 72 52.26 20.30 7.44
C ALA A 72 50.91 20.41 6.68
N PRO A 73 50.83 19.96 5.42
CA PRO A 73 49.62 20.11 4.59
C PRO A 73 48.40 19.35 5.14
N VAL A 74 48.61 18.42 6.07
CA VAL A 74 47.57 17.60 6.69
C VAL A 74 46.58 18.44 7.53
N VAL A 75 46.97 19.64 7.99
CA VAL A 75 46.12 20.52 8.81
C VAL A 75 44.84 20.95 8.08
N GLY A 76 44.89 21.12 6.75
CA GLY A 76 43.72 21.51 5.95
C GLY A 76 42.81 20.34 5.54
N LEU A 77 43.32 19.10 5.61
CA LEU A 77 42.66 17.92 5.08
C LEU A 77 41.28 17.64 5.71
N PRO A 78 41.07 17.75 7.04
CA PRO A 78 39.75 17.50 7.64
C PRO A 78 38.68 18.49 7.15
N PHE A 79 39.02 19.77 7.00
CA PHE A 79 38.09 20.79 6.53
C PHE A 79 37.71 20.56 5.06
N LEU A 80 38.68 20.16 4.24
CA LEU A 80 38.42 19.77 2.86
C LEU A 80 37.46 18.58 2.78
N LEU A 81 37.66 17.55 3.61
CA LEU A 81 36.76 16.39 3.66
C LEU A 81 35.34 16.79 4.05
N ILE A 82 35.17 17.66 5.05
CA ILE A 82 33.85 18.19 5.45
C ILE A 82 33.19 18.94 4.28
N LEU A 83 33.93 19.81 3.59
CA LEU A 83 33.40 20.54 2.43
C LEU A 83 32.94 19.58 1.32
N VAL A 84 33.75 18.56 1.01
CA VAL A 84 33.40 17.53 0.03
C VAL A 84 32.11 16.80 0.43
N VAL A 85 31.96 16.42 1.70
CA VAL A 85 30.73 15.77 2.19
C VAL A 85 29.51 16.70 2.05
N ILE A 86 29.63 17.99 2.38
CA ILE A 86 28.55 18.97 2.22
C ILE A 86 28.13 19.08 0.75
N VAL A 87 29.10 19.18 -0.16
CA VAL A 87 28.84 19.25 -1.60
C VAL A 87 28.16 17.97 -2.09
N ILE A 88 28.65 16.79 -1.70
CA ILE A 88 28.05 15.51 -2.06
C ILE A 88 26.60 15.44 -1.58
N VAL A 89 26.32 15.81 -0.32
CA VAL A 89 24.96 15.84 0.24
C VAL A 89 24.07 16.79 -0.56
N GLY A 90 24.56 18.01 -0.86
CA GLY A 90 23.82 18.98 -1.66
C GLY A 90 23.50 18.47 -3.07
N VAL A 91 24.47 17.82 -3.72
CA VAL A 91 24.31 17.19 -5.04
C VAL A 91 23.28 16.06 -4.98
N VAL A 92 23.36 15.16 -4.00
CA VAL A 92 22.39 14.07 -3.82
C VAL A 92 20.97 14.61 -3.61
N LEU A 93 20.79 15.64 -2.78
CA LEU A 93 19.50 16.27 -2.54
C LEU A 93 18.96 16.94 -3.81
N PHE A 94 19.81 17.62 -4.58
CA PHE A 94 19.45 18.28 -5.83
C PHE A 94 19.00 17.26 -6.90
N PHE A 95 19.77 16.19 -7.11
CA PHE A 95 19.41 15.14 -8.05
C PHE A 95 18.16 14.38 -7.60
N GLY A 96 17.99 14.12 -6.30
CA GLY A 96 16.78 13.53 -5.74
C GLY A 96 15.54 14.40 -5.99
N TYR A 97 15.65 15.72 -5.77
CA TYR A 97 14.58 16.68 -6.05
C TYR A 97 14.22 16.71 -7.54
N ARG A 98 15.24 16.78 -8.42
CA ARG A 98 15.03 16.78 -9.88
C ARG A 98 14.37 15.49 -10.33
N ARG A 99 14.87 14.33 -9.87
CA ARG A 99 14.32 13.00 -10.20
C ARG A 99 12.85 12.90 -9.77
N SER A 100 12.54 13.30 -8.53
CA SER A 100 11.15 13.28 -8.03
C SER A 100 10.21 14.13 -8.90
N ARG A 101 10.63 15.33 -9.33
CA ARG A 101 9.83 16.17 -10.22
C ARG A 101 9.58 15.54 -11.58
N VAL A 102 10.61 14.95 -12.18
CA VAL A 102 10.48 14.23 -13.46
C VAL A 102 9.55 13.04 -13.30
N THR A 103 9.70 12.25 -12.22
CA THR A 103 8.83 11.10 -11.93
C THR A 103 7.35 11.52 -11.84
N ARG A 104 7.05 12.58 -11.08
CA ARG A 104 5.66 13.09 -10.96
C ARG A 104 5.09 13.53 -12.31
N TYR A 105 5.89 14.24 -13.10
CA TYR A 105 5.49 14.67 -14.44
C TYR A 105 5.17 13.49 -15.36
N ARG A 106 6.08 12.51 -15.41
CA ARG A 106 5.91 11.29 -16.22
C ARG A 106 4.68 10.49 -15.80
N LEU A 107 4.46 10.30 -14.50
CA LEU A 107 3.28 9.61 -13.98
C LEU A 107 1.98 10.35 -14.29
N ASN A 108 1.98 11.69 -14.24
CA ASN A 108 0.83 12.50 -14.64
C ASN A 108 0.50 12.32 -16.13
N ARG A 109 1.52 12.36 -17.00
CA ARG A 109 1.37 12.14 -18.43
C ARG A 109 0.93 10.71 -18.73
N PHE A 110 1.50 9.72 -18.06
CA PHE A 110 1.13 8.32 -18.15
C PHE A 110 -0.33 8.09 -17.76
N ALA A 111 -0.75 8.62 -16.61
CA ALA A 111 -2.14 8.52 -16.17
C ALA A 111 -3.08 9.11 -17.23
N SER A 112 -2.78 10.32 -17.69
CA SER A 112 -3.60 11.03 -18.69
C SER A 112 -3.69 10.26 -20.03
N ALA A 113 -2.56 9.70 -20.51
CA ALA A 113 -2.50 8.92 -21.74
C ALA A 113 -3.33 7.63 -21.68
N ASN A 114 -3.60 7.13 -20.48
CA ASN A 114 -4.35 5.90 -20.23
C ASN A 114 -5.74 6.16 -19.63
N GLY A 115 -6.27 7.39 -19.73
CA GLY A 115 -7.61 7.73 -19.22
C GLY A 115 -7.74 7.68 -17.69
N MET A 116 -6.60 7.73 -16.98
CA MET A 116 -6.52 7.75 -15.52
C MET A 116 -6.14 9.15 -15.02
N THR A 117 -6.33 9.38 -13.73
CA THR A 117 -5.94 10.64 -13.07
C THR A 117 -4.75 10.43 -12.16
N TYR A 118 -3.90 11.45 -12.04
CA TYR A 118 -2.74 11.45 -11.15
C TYR A 118 -2.94 12.36 -9.95
N GLU A 119 -2.57 11.86 -8.76
CA GLU A 119 -2.52 12.64 -7.54
C GLU A 119 -1.18 12.46 -6.82
N ASP A 120 -0.51 13.56 -6.51
CA ASP A 120 0.86 13.50 -5.98
C ASP A 120 0.95 12.92 -4.57
N ARG A 121 0.00 13.28 -3.70
CA ARG A 121 0.04 12.87 -2.29
C ARG A 121 -1.32 13.04 -1.62
N VAL A 122 -1.70 12.03 -0.83
CA VAL A 122 -2.81 12.05 0.12
C VAL A 122 -2.25 11.77 1.50
N ASP A 123 -2.46 12.67 2.45
CA ASP A 123 -2.12 12.48 3.86
C ASP A 123 -3.27 11.74 4.57
N ASP A 124 -2.92 10.81 5.47
CA ASP A 124 -3.88 9.95 6.19
C ASP A 124 -4.99 9.38 5.28
N PRO A 125 -4.63 8.61 4.22
CA PRO A 125 -5.60 8.07 3.28
C PRO A 125 -6.67 7.23 4.00
N PRO A 126 -7.97 7.51 3.80
CA PRO A 126 -9.07 6.90 4.56
C PRO A 126 -9.46 5.52 4.00
N LEU A 127 -8.47 4.66 3.75
CA LEU A 127 -8.66 3.31 3.22
C LEU A 127 -8.75 2.29 4.38
N PRO A 128 -9.68 1.30 4.33
CA PRO A 128 -9.90 0.35 5.42
C PRO A 128 -8.84 -0.77 5.51
N GLY A 129 -7.93 -0.86 4.54
CA GLY A 129 -6.91 -1.90 4.47
C GLY A 129 -5.94 -1.89 5.65
N MET A 130 -5.40 -3.07 5.99
CA MET A 130 -4.64 -3.33 7.20
C MET A 130 -3.40 -2.45 7.37
N ILE A 131 -2.76 -1.99 6.29
CA ILE A 131 -1.57 -1.12 6.36
C ILE A 131 -1.94 0.34 6.70
N PHE A 132 -3.14 0.80 6.34
CA PHE A 132 -3.53 2.21 6.37
C PHE A 132 -3.84 2.72 7.78
N SER A 133 -4.07 1.83 8.74
CA SER A 133 -4.36 2.19 10.14
C SER A 133 -3.12 2.16 11.07
N ILE A 134 -1.92 1.90 10.54
CA ILE A 134 -0.73 1.62 11.35
C ILE A 134 0.17 2.85 11.48
N GLY A 135 0.66 3.08 12.69
CA GLY A 135 1.69 4.09 12.97
C GLY A 135 1.19 5.52 12.78
N ARG A 136 2.12 6.42 12.45
CA ARG A 136 1.88 7.85 12.25
C ARG A 136 2.54 8.37 10.97
N SER A 137 2.35 9.65 10.67
CA SER A 137 2.91 10.29 9.47
C SER A 137 2.54 9.55 8.18
N ARG A 138 1.31 9.04 8.15
CA ARG A 138 0.80 8.16 7.11
C ARG A 138 0.48 8.97 5.87
N HIS A 139 0.93 8.49 4.71
CA HIS A 139 0.57 9.12 3.45
C HIS A 139 0.82 8.20 2.27
N ALA A 140 -0.03 8.33 1.27
CA ALA A 140 0.15 7.76 -0.06
C ALA A 140 0.76 8.81 -0.98
N LYS A 141 1.65 8.39 -1.88
CA LYS A 141 2.27 9.23 -2.91
C LYS A 141 2.11 8.61 -4.27
N GLN A 142 2.17 9.45 -5.29
CA GLN A 142 2.19 9.05 -6.70
C GLN A 142 0.98 8.17 -7.03
N LEU A 143 -0.21 8.62 -6.66
CA LEU A 143 -1.43 7.88 -6.89
C LEU A 143 -1.82 7.99 -8.36
N VAL A 144 -2.15 6.87 -8.98
CA VAL A 144 -2.74 6.79 -10.33
C VAL A 144 -4.09 6.10 -10.17
N ARG A 145 -5.17 6.74 -10.63
CA ARG A 145 -6.54 6.29 -10.43
C ARG A 145 -7.30 6.09 -11.73
N GLY A 146 -7.81 4.89 -11.93
CA GLY A 146 -8.84 4.60 -12.92
C GLY A 146 -10.23 4.67 -12.28
N HIS A 147 -11.21 5.18 -13.00
CA HIS A 147 -12.60 5.32 -12.51
C HIS A 147 -13.60 4.43 -13.22
N SER A 148 -13.27 3.95 -14.43
CA SER A 148 -14.15 3.15 -15.27
C SER A 148 -13.43 1.88 -15.76
N PRO A 149 -14.11 0.72 -15.82
CA PRO A 149 -15.50 0.48 -15.38
C PRO A 149 -15.66 0.44 -13.84
N ARG A 150 -14.55 0.38 -13.10
CA ARG A 150 -14.50 0.25 -11.64
C ARG A 150 -13.38 1.15 -11.11
N PHE A 151 -13.55 1.68 -9.91
CA PHE A 151 -12.49 2.47 -9.28
C PHE A 151 -11.31 1.58 -8.92
N VAL A 152 -10.11 1.95 -9.40
CA VAL A 152 -8.84 1.32 -9.08
C VAL A 152 -7.82 2.41 -8.79
N GLU A 153 -7.08 2.28 -7.69
CA GLU A 153 -6.01 3.18 -7.29
C GLU A 153 -4.70 2.42 -7.14
N PHE A 154 -3.65 2.87 -7.82
CA PHE A 154 -2.27 2.41 -7.65
C PHE A 154 -1.50 3.47 -6.88
N GLY A 155 -0.73 3.10 -5.86
CA GLY A 155 -0.01 4.09 -5.06
C GLY A 155 1.15 3.53 -4.24
N ASN A 156 1.96 4.44 -3.71
CA ASN A 156 3.07 4.12 -2.82
C ASN A 156 2.78 4.70 -1.43
N TYR A 157 2.54 3.83 -0.46
CA TYR A 157 2.17 4.17 0.90
C TYR A 157 3.37 4.10 1.85
N GLN A 158 3.39 5.00 2.85
CA GLN A 158 4.35 4.93 3.94
C GLN A 158 3.73 5.31 5.29
N TYR A 159 4.26 4.73 6.35
CA TYR A 159 3.96 5.08 7.73
C TYR A 159 5.19 4.90 8.61
N THR A 160 5.19 5.55 9.78
CA THR A 160 6.29 5.49 10.73
C THR A 160 5.81 4.90 12.05
N VAL A 161 6.55 3.93 12.58
CA VAL A 161 6.35 3.36 13.92
C VAL A 161 7.49 3.82 14.82
N LYS A 162 7.14 4.32 16.01
CA LYS A 162 8.11 4.67 17.05
C LYS A 162 8.16 3.56 18.08
N SER A 163 9.36 3.09 18.41
CA SER A 163 9.62 2.14 19.49
C SER A 163 10.69 2.73 20.40
N GLY A 164 10.29 3.23 21.58
CA GLY A 164 11.18 3.96 22.48
C GLY A 164 11.77 5.21 21.81
N LYS A 165 13.11 5.27 21.71
CA LYS A 165 13.84 6.35 21.03
C LYS A 165 14.03 6.11 19.53
N ASN A 166 13.73 4.90 19.05
CA ASN A 166 13.91 4.51 17.66
C ASN A 166 12.64 4.76 16.85
N SER A 167 12.81 5.10 15.58
CA SER A 167 11.72 5.39 14.66
C SER A 167 12.00 4.70 13.33
N THR A 168 11.09 3.83 12.90
CA THR A 168 11.23 3.06 11.66
C THR A 168 10.13 3.46 10.69
N THR A 169 10.51 3.74 9.44
CA THR A 169 9.54 4.04 8.38
C THR A 169 9.36 2.82 7.50
N TYR A 170 8.11 2.40 7.35
CA TYR A 170 7.69 1.29 6.51
C TYR A 170 7.12 1.84 5.19
N ARG A 171 7.37 1.12 4.11
CA ARG A 171 6.94 1.48 2.75
C ARG A 171 6.24 0.29 2.10
N TRP A 172 5.23 0.59 1.30
CA TRP A 172 4.41 -0.37 0.58
C TRP A 172 4.02 0.20 -0.78
N GLY A 173 4.09 -0.62 -1.82
CA GLY A 173 3.27 -0.43 -3.02
C GLY A 173 1.91 -1.07 -2.79
N TYR A 174 0.85 -0.45 -3.28
CA TYR A 174 -0.49 -1.02 -3.19
C TYR A 174 -1.32 -0.76 -4.44
N VAL A 175 -2.29 -1.65 -4.64
CA VAL A 175 -3.43 -1.44 -5.53
C VAL A 175 -4.69 -1.56 -4.68
N ALA A 176 -5.63 -0.62 -4.82
CA ALA A 176 -6.92 -0.63 -4.15
C ALA A 176 -8.03 -0.66 -5.21
N VAL A 177 -8.83 -1.72 -5.21
CA VAL A 177 -9.93 -1.93 -6.14
C VAL A 177 -11.25 -1.86 -5.38
N LYS A 178 -12.18 -1.04 -5.86
CA LYS A 178 -13.50 -0.89 -5.24
C LYS A 178 -14.43 -2.04 -5.63
N LEU A 179 -15.01 -2.73 -4.65
CA LEU A 179 -15.98 -3.80 -4.86
C LEU A 179 -17.41 -3.26 -4.91
N ASP A 180 -18.32 -3.95 -5.59
CA ASP A 180 -19.73 -3.51 -5.69
C ASP A 180 -20.55 -3.83 -4.44
N VAL A 181 -20.09 -4.83 -3.68
CA VAL A 181 -20.71 -5.27 -2.44
C VAL A 181 -19.65 -5.45 -1.36
N PRO A 182 -20.00 -5.20 -0.09
CA PRO A 182 -19.13 -5.55 1.00
C PRO A 182 -18.95 -7.07 1.11
N LEU A 183 -17.71 -7.52 1.27
CA LEU A 183 -17.32 -8.93 1.41
C LEU A 183 -16.68 -9.18 2.79
N PRO A 184 -16.72 -10.42 3.29
CA PRO A 184 -16.06 -10.77 4.55
C PRO A 184 -14.56 -10.47 4.47
N ASN A 185 -13.97 -10.13 5.61
CA ASN A 185 -12.55 -9.82 5.66
C ASN A 185 -11.74 -11.08 5.36
N ILE A 186 -10.98 -11.10 4.27
CA ILE A 186 -10.15 -12.25 3.91
C ILE A 186 -8.76 -11.74 3.58
N VAL A 187 -7.73 -12.43 4.06
CA VAL A 187 -6.35 -12.10 3.74
C VAL A 187 -5.69 -13.32 3.10
N LEU A 188 -5.01 -13.11 1.97
CA LEU A 188 -4.10 -14.07 1.36
C LEU A 188 -2.67 -13.56 1.57
N ASP A 189 -1.91 -14.29 2.38
CA ASP A 189 -0.48 -14.06 2.57
C ASP A 189 0.28 -14.80 1.46
N ALA A 190 0.97 -14.06 0.58
CA ALA A 190 1.63 -14.65 -0.58
C ALA A 190 3.01 -15.19 -0.20
N LEU A 191 3.14 -16.52 -0.22
CA LEU A 191 4.37 -17.20 0.22
C LEU A 191 5.57 -16.87 -0.67
N GLY A 192 5.35 -16.57 -1.95
CA GLY A 192 6.41 -16.22 -2.90
C GLY A 192 7.06 -14.86 -2.64
N ASN A 193 6.36 -13.94 -1.97
CA ASN A 193 6.95 -12.64 -1.63
C ASN A 193 7.64 -12.65 -0.26
N ASN A 194 7.45 -13.70 0.52
CA ASN A 194 7.93 -13.81 1.89
C ASN A 194 9.45 -14.03 1.97
N GLY A 195 10.07 -13.42 2.98
CA GLY A 195 11.47 -13.65 3.32
C GLY A 195 11.59 -14.73 4.39
N PHE A 196 12.28 -14.42 5.50
CA PHE A 196 12.26 -15.24 6.72
C PHE A 196 10.95 -15.02 7.51
N GLY A 197 9.82 -15.37 6.90
CA GLY A 197 8.47 -15.23 7.47
C GLY A 197 7.57 -14.25 6.71
N SER A 198 6.31 -14.14 7.18
CA SER A 198 5.29 -13.27 6.60
C SER A 198 5.74 -11.81 6.60
N ASN A 199 5.57 -11.15 5.46
CA ASN A 199 5.85 -9.72 5.31
C ASN A 199 4.71 -8.81 5.79
N LEU A 200 3.57 -9.40 6.14
CA LEU A 200 2.40 -8.70 6.63
C LEU A 200 2.70 -7.97 7.95
N PRO A 201 2.20 -6.74 8.15
CA PRO A 201 2.40 -6.00 9.38
C PRO A 201 1.60 -6.54 10.58
N ALA A 202 0.75 -7.54 10.37
CA ALA A 202 -0.08 -8.15 11.40
C ALA A 202 0.00 -9.68 11.33
N SER A 203 0.15 -10.33 12.49
CA SER A 203 -0.08 -11.76 12.64
C SER A 203 -1.55 -12.02 12.96
N PHE A 204 -2.17 -12.96 12.26
CA PHE A 204 -3.53 -13.41 12.54
C PHE A 204 -3.53 -14.65 13.42
N ARG A 205 -4.63 -14.90 14.13
CA ARG A 205 -4.74 -16.11 14.97
C ARG A 205 -4.76 -17.36 14.08
N ARG A 206 -4.18 -18.46 14.57
CA ARG A 206 -4.04 -19.71 13.79
C ARG A 206 -5.36 -20.40 13.49
N ASP A 207 -6.36 -20.24 14.37
CA ASP A 207 -7.73 -20.73 14.20
C ASP A 207 -8.50 -20.04 13.07
N GLN A 208 -7.97 -18.93 12.55
CA GLN A 208 -8.53 -18.21 11.41
C GLN A 208 -7.88 -18.58 10.08
N ARG A 209 -6.93 -19.52 10.10
CA ARG A 209 -6.29 -20.04 8.88
C ARG A 209 -7.20 -21.11 8.28
N LEU A 210 -7.48 -20.97 6.99
CA LEU A 210 -8.22 -21.97 6.21
C LEU A 210 -7.31 -22.48 5.10
N SER A 211 -7.20 -23.81 5.01
CA SER A 211 -6.56 -24.47 3.87
C SER A 211 -7.60 -24.73 2.79
N LEU A 212 -7.25 -24.40 1.55
CA LEU A 212 -8.11 -24.68 0.40
C LEU A 212 -7.69 -26.00 -0.27
N GLU A 213 -8.57 -26.58 -1.08
CA GLU A 213 -8.28 -27.79 -1.84
C GLU A 213 -7.20 -27.55 -2.92
N GLY A 214 -6.55 -28.63 -3.35
CA GLY A 214 -5.52 -28.59 -4.39
C GLY A 214 -4.17 -28.10 -3.87
N ASP A 215 -3.47 -27.31 -4.66
CA ASP A 215 -2.12 -26.82 -4.38
C ASP A 215 -2.06 -25.34 -3.99
N PHE A 216 -3.21 -24.71 -3.72
CA PHE A 216 -3.30 -23.29 -3.38
C PHE A 216 -2.43 -22.90 -2.17
N ASP A 217 -2.37 -23.78 -1.18
CA ASP A 217 -1.56 -23.62 0.04
C ASP A 217 -0.04 -23.57 -0.22
N LYS A 218 0.43 -23.94 -1.43
CA LYS A 218 1.83 -23.76 -1.83
C LYS A 218 2.15 -22.31 -2.19
N TYR A 219 1.13 -21.53 -2.55
CA TYR A 219 1.27 -20.14 -3.01
C TYR A 219 0.78 -19.14 -1.98
N PHE A 220 -0.31 -19.47 -1.26
CA PHE A 220 -0.94 -18.56 -0.32
C PHE A 220 -1.26 -19.24 1.01
N THR A 221 -1.25 -18.45 2.08
CA THR A 221 -1.98 -18.79 3.31
C THR A 221 -3.23 -17.93 3.40
N LEU A 222 -4.42 -18.56 3.40
CA LEU A 222 -5.69 -17.86 3.53
C LEU A 222 -6.10 -17.70 4.99
N TYR A 223 -6.52 -16.50 5.35
CA TYR A 223 -7.12 -16.17 6.64
C TYR A 223 -8.54 -15.65 6.46
N CYS A 224 -9.50 -16.17 7.23
CA CYS A 224 -10.87 -15.66 7.29
C CYS A 224 -11.41 -15.62 8.73
N PRO A 225 -12.41 -14.77 9.02
CA PRO A 225 -13.13 -14.77 10.28
C PRO A 225 -13.68 -16.14 10.61
N GLU A 226 -13.63 -16.47 11.89
CA GLU A 226 -14.24 -17.69 12.45
C GLU A 226 -15.73 -17.73 12.08
N GLY A 227 -16.19 -18.83 11.51
CA GLY A 227 -17.55 -19.00 11.02
C GLY A 227 -17.81 -18.40 9.63
N TYR A 228 -16.79 -17.97 8.89
CA TYR A 228 -16.88 -17.54 7.49
C TYR A 228 -16.15 -18.48 6.52
N GLU A 229 -15.75 -19.66 6.96
CA GLU A 229 -14.98 -20.63 6.17
C GLU A 229 -15.75 -21.05 4.91
N GLN A 230 -17.05 -21.35 5.03
CA GLN A 230 -17.91 -21.67 3.88
C GLN A 230 -18.05 -20.50 2.91
N HIS A 231 -18.12 -19.26 3.40
CA HIS A 231 -18.15 -18.08 2.54
C HIS A 231 -16.82 -17.88 1.81
N ALA A 232 -15.69 -18.17 2.46
CA ALA A 232 -14.39 -18.15 1.81
C ALA A 232 -14.32 -19.20 0.69
N LEU A 233 -14.80 -20.42 0.91
CA LEU A 233 -14.88 -21.45 -0.15
C LEU A 233 -15.73 -21.00 -1.35
N TYR A 234 -16.85 -20.31 -1.10
CA TYR A 234 -17.69 -19.77 -2.17
C TYR A 234 -17.03 -18.64 -2.95
N LEU A 235 -16.25 -17.78 -2.28
CA LEU A 235 -15.54 -16.67 -2.91
C LEU A 235 -14.29 -17.12 -3.66
N PHE A 236 -13.67 -18.22 -3.21
CA PHE A 236 -12.46 -18.81 -3.78
C PHE A 236 -12.77 -20.12 -4.49
N THR A 237 -13.61 -20.03 -5.53
CA THR A 237 -13.82 -21.16 -6.44
C THR A 237 -12.51 -21.53 -7.15
N PRO A 238 -12.37 -22.78 -7.66
CA PRO A 238 -11.12 -23.23 -8.28
C PRO A 238 -10.61 -22.32 -9.42
N ASP A 239 -11.50 -21.71 -10.19
CA ASP A 239 -11.13 -20.76 -11.26
C ASP A 239 -10.62 -19.41 -10.73
N ILE A 240 -11.11 -18.96 -9.57
CA ILE A 240 -10.61 -17.75 -8.89
C ILE A 240 -9.26 -18.05 -8.24
N MET A 241 -9.12 -19.20 -7.57
CA MET A 241 -7.85 -19.66 -7.02
C MET A 241 -6.75 -19.69 -8.08
N ALA A 242 -7.00 -20.29 -9.24
CA ALA A 242 -6.06 -20.34 -10.35
C ALA A 242 -5.64 -18.93 -10.81
N ARG A 243 -6.59 -17.98 -10.88
CA ARG A 243 -6.28 -16.58 -11.27
C ARG A 243 -5.35 -15.90 -10.26
N PHE A 244 -5.56 -16.10 -8.96
CA PHE A 244 -4.67 -15.58 -7.93
C PHE A 244 -3.28 -16.19 -8.03
N VAL A 245 -3.17 -17.51 -8.24
CA VAL A 245 -1.89 -18.19 -8.42
C VAL A 245 -1.15 -17.66 -9.66
N ASP A 246 -1.84 -17.56 -10.79
CA ASP A 246 -1.22 -17.17 -12.07
C ASP A 246 -0.78 -15.70 -12.10
N ASN A 247 -1.48 -14.80 -11.40
CA ASN A 247 -1.31 -13.35 -11.59
C ASN A 247 -0.93 -12.57 -10.33
N ALA A 248 -1.19 -13.12 -9.14
CA ALA A 248 -1.05 -12.41 -7.88
C ALA A 248 -0.22 -13.18 -6.84
N ALA A 249 0.44 -14.29 -7.19
CA ALA A 249 1.26 -15.09 -6.26
C ALA A 249 2.44 -14.35 -5.62
N GLU A 250 2.79 -13.16 -6.11
CA GLU A 250 3.78 -12.27 -5.49
C GLU A 250 3.15 -11.09 -4.70
N LEU A 251 1.82 -11.04 -4.57
CA LEU A 251 1.07 -9.94 -3.96
C LEU A 251 0.28 -10.46 -2.76
N ASP A 252 0.44 -9.81 -1.61
CA ASP A 252 -0.48 -10.04 -0.50
C ASP A 252 -1.84 -9.47 -0.85
N VAL A 253 -2.91 -10.19 -0.56
CA VAL A 253 -4.27 -9.78 -0.92
C VAL A 253 -5.09 -9.57 0.34
N GLU A 254 -5.87 -8.50 0.39
CA GLU A 254 -6.84 -8.27 1.45
C GLU A 254 -8.19 -7.86 0.88
N ILE A 255 -9.23 -8.58 1.24
CA ILE A 255 -10.61 -8.17 1.07
C ILE A 255 -11.07 -7.59 2.40
N VAL A 256 -11.61 -6.38 2.40
CA VAL A 256 -12.15 -5.75 3.61
C VAL A 256 -13.21 -4.72 3.24
N ASP A 257 -14.36 -4.82 3.91
CA ASP A 257 -15.55 -4.04 3.55
C ASP A 257 -15.83 -4.20 2.05
N ASP A 258 -15.90 -3.12 1.30
CA ASP A 258 -16.12 -3.07 -0.14
C ASP A 258 -14.83 -2.73 -0.91
N TRP A 259 -13.69 -3.23 -0.43
CA TRP A 259 -12.38 -3.06 -1.06
C TRP A 259 -11.62 -4.38 -1.20
N LEU A 260 -10.90 -4.50 -2.30
CA LEU A 260 -9.84 -5.48 -2.52
C LEU A 260 -8.50 -4.74 -2.62
N PHE A 261 -7.54 -5.13 -1.80
CA PHE A 261 -6.18 -4.59 -1.81
C PHE A 261 -5.19 -5.64 -2.27
N LEU A 262 -4.19 -5.18 -3.03
CA LEU A 262 -2.99 -5.92 -3.36
C LEU A 262 -1.80 -5.17 -2.79
N TYR A 263 -0.93 -5.83 -2.02
CA TYR A 263 0.23 -5.21 -1.38
C TYR A 263 1.54 -5.82 -1.85
N THR A 264 2.56 -4.96 -1.94
CA THR A 264 3.95 -5.36 -2.24
C THR A 264 4.95 -4.46 -1.53
N LYS A 265 6.18 -4.96 -1.32
CA LYS A 265 7.31 -4.15 -0.82
C LYS A 265 7.94 -3.27 -1.90
N ARG A 266 7.70 -3.58 -3.18
CA ARG A 266 8.16 -2.77 -4.31
C ARG A 266 7.26 -1.55 -4.48
N GLU A 267 7.71 -0.53 -5.21
CA GLU A 267 6.83 0.58 -5.60
C GLU A 267 5.83 0.09 -6.64
N ALA A 268 4.53 0.30 -6.39
CA ALA A 268 3.48 -0.05 -7.35
C ALA A 268 3.34 1.03 -8.42
N SER A 269 3.35 2.31 -8.03
CA SER A 269 3.42 3.42 -8.97
C SER A 269 4.88 3.78 -9.26
N THR A 270 5.40 3.32 -10.39
CA THR A 270 6.81 3.46 -10.79
C THR A 270 6.95 3.97 -12.23
N LEU A 271 8.19 4.26 -12.66
CA LEU A 271 8.52 4.58 -14.05
C LEU A 271 8.88 3.34 -14.89
N ASP A 272 8.87 2.16 -14.27
CA ASP A 272 9.13 0.91 -14.98
C ASP A 272 7.86 0.39 -15.68
N PRO A 273 7.84 0.30 -17.03
CA PRO A 273 6.71 -0.23 -17.78
C PRO A 273 6.36 -1.69 -17.43
N SER A 274 7.35 -2.51 -17.06
CA SER A 274 7.11 -3.93 -16.79
C SER A 274 6.27 -4.13 -15.53
N THR A 275 6.50 -3.31 -14.50
CA THR A 275 5.67 -3.28 -13.29
C THR A 275 4.21 -2.92 -13.62
N TRP A 276 3.97 -1.95 -14.51
CA TRP A 276 2.61 -1.59 -14.93
C TRP A 276 1.92 -2.72 -15.72
N ALA A 277 2.65 -3.36 -16.65
CA ALA A 277 2.11 -4.49 -17.40
C ALA A 277 1.69 -5.64 -16.48
N TRP A 278 2.52 -5.95 -15.49
CA TRP A 278 2.22 -6.97 -14.49
C TRP A 278 1.00 -6.59 -13.63
N LEU A 279 0.97 -5.37 -13.07
CA LEU A 279 -0.14 -4.92 -12.22
C LEU A 279 -1.47 -4.82 -12.98
N PHE A 280 -1.47 -4.33 -14.23
CA PHE A 280 -2.67 -4.30 -15.06
C PHE A 280 -3.12 -5.70 -15.46
N GLY A 281 -2.19 -6.62 -15.73
CA GLY A 281 -2.49 -8.03 -15.93
C GLY A 281 -3.19 -8.64 -14.72
N ALA A 282 -2.63 -8.44 -13.52
CA ALA A 282 -3.20 -8.92 -12.26
C ALA A 282 -4.60 -8.34 -11.99
N VAL A 283 -4.74 -7.02 -12.10
CA VAL A 283 -6.03 -6.34 -11.88
C VAL A 283 -7.06 -6.76 -12.92
N GLY A 284 -6.71 -6.83 -14.20
CA GLY A 284 -7.62 -7.24 -15.27
C GLY A 284 -8.10 -8.68 -15.12
N ALA A 285 -7.19 -9.59 -14.72
CA ALA A 285 -7.53 -10.98 -14.45
C ALA A 285 -8.51 -11.12 -13.27
N LEU A 286 -8.35 -10.31 -12.22
CA LEU A 286 -9.21 -10.32 -11.04
C LEU A 286 -10.56 -9.64 -11.29
N ILE A 287 -10.60 -8.47 -11.93
CA ILE A 287 -11.84 -7.71 -12.19
C ILE A 287 -12.89 -8.55 -12.91
N THR A 288 -12.47 -9.38 -13.88
CA THR A 288 -13.36 -10.26 -14.64
C THR A 288 -14.19 -11.21 -13.74
N LYS A 289 -13.69 -11.50 -12.53
CA LYS A 289 -14.34 -12.38 -11.55
C LYS A 289 -15.03 -11.62 -10.42
N LEU A 290 -14.71 -10.34 -10.19
CA LEU A 290 -15.37 -9.52 -9.17
C LEU A 290 -16.88 -9.37 -9.42
N ASP A 291 -17.32 -9.38 -10.68
CA ASP A 291 -18.74 -9.34 -11.01
C ASP A 291 -19.49 -10.59 -10.52
N GLN A 292 -18.80 -11.73 -10.35
CA GLN A 292 -19.37 -12.91 -9.71
C GLN A 292 -19.61 -12.66 -8.22
N TRP A 293 -18.66 -11.98 -7.54
CA TRP A 293 -18.78 -11.62 -6.13
C TRP A 293 -19.89 -10.59 -5.87
N ALA A 294 -20.26 -9.75 -6.84
CA ALA A 294 -21.37 -8.80 -6.70
C ALA A 294 -22.72 -9.48 -6.35
N ARG A 295 -22.86 -10.79 -6.64
CA ARG A 295 -24.03 -11.60 -6.32
C ARG A 295 -24.02 -12.17 -4.90
N TRP A 296 -22.89 -12.13 -4.21
CA TRP A 296 -22.73 -12.71 -2.88
C TRP A 296 -23.59 -11.99 -1.83
N ARG A 297 -24.15 -12.75 -0.87
CA ARG A 297 -24.96 -12.24 0.25
C ARG A 297 -24.64 -13.01 1.54
N ASP A 298 -24.80 -12.33 2.68
CA ASP A 298 -24.71 -12.92 4.01
C ASP A 298 -26.11 -13.23 4.55
N ASP A 299 -26.48 -14.51 4.60
CA ASP A 299 -27.81 -14.96 5.04
C ASP A 299 -28.12 -14.58 6.50
N ARG A 300 -27.08 -14.31 7.32
CA ARG A 300 -27.26 -13.83 8.70
C ARG A 300 -27.94 -12.47 8.74
N LEU A 301 -27.82 -11.67 7.68
CA LEU A 301 -28.50 -10.36 7.60
C LEU A 301 -30.00 -10.50 7.30
N ALA A 302 -30.44 -11.60 6.68
CA ALA A 302 -31.87 -11.90 6.54
C ALA A 302 -32.48 -12.28 7.90
N ALA A 303 -31.77 -13.07 8.71
CA ALA A 303 -32.22 -13.42 10.06
C ALA A 303 -32.21 -12.23 11.05
N ALA A 304 -31.28 -11.28 10.86
CA ALA A 304 -31.18 -10.07 11.68
C ALA A 304 -32.11 -8.94 11.22
N SER A 305 -32.58 -8.99 9.98
CA SER A 305 -33.65 -8.10 9.51
C SER A 305 -34.95 -8.64 10.10
N PRO A 306 -35.66 -7.89 10.96
CA PRO A 306 -37.03 -8.23 11.26
C PRO A 306 -37.80 -7.98 9.96
N ALA A 307 -37.85 -9.00 9.09
CA ALA A 307 -39.01 -9.15 8.25
C ALA A 307 -40.17 -9.04 9.24
N ARG A 308 -40.95 -7.95 9.14
CA ARG A 308 -42.26 -7.87 9.77
C ARG A 308 -42.88 -9.23 9.54
N SER A 309 -42.97 -10.01 10.61
CA SER A 309 -43.61 -11.29 10.54
C SER A 309 -45.02 -10.95 10.08
N PHE A 310 -45.34 -11.24 8.83
CA PHE A 310 -46.71 -11.18 8.30
C PHE A 310 -47.54 -12.31 8.92
N THR A 311 -47.27 -12.66 10.18
CA THR A 311 -47.93 -13.72 10.95
C THR A 311 -48.94 -13.17 11.94
N ASP A 312 -49.04 -11.85 12.12
CA ASP A 312 -50.31 -11.24 12.56
C ASP A 312 -51.16 -10.92 11.33
N ALA A 313 -51.55 -11.98 10.63
CA ALA A 313 -52.75 -11.92 9.81
C ALA A 313 -53.93 -11.80 10.78
N ALA A 314 -54.32 -10.57 11.09
CA ALA A 314 -55.68 -10.31 11.53
C ALA A 314 -56.63 -10.95 10.50
N PRO A 315 -57.68 -11.67 10.92
CA PRO A 315 -58.60 -12.32 9.99
C PRO A 315 -59.30 -11.24 9.16
N GLY A 316 -58.80 -11.00 7.94
CA GLY A 316 -59.29 -9.94 7.05
C GLY A 316 -58.26 -9.29 6.11
N SER A 317 -56.97 -9.63 6.13
CA SER A 317 -56.03 -9.07 5.17
C SER A 317 -56.22 -9.68 3.77
N HIS A 318 -56.84 -8.92 2.88
CA HIS A 318 -56.90 -9.22 1.45
C HIS A 318 -55.50 -9.52 0.91
N ALA A 319 -55.33 -10.71 0.32
CA ALA A 319 -54.16 -11.03 -0.46
C ALA A 319 -53.96 -9.96 -1.54
N LEU A 320 -52.78 -9.32 -1.55
CA LEU A 320 -52.43 -8.35 -2.58
C LEU A 320 -52.57 -9.04 -3.95
N PRO A 321 -53.17 -8.38 -4.97
CA PRO A 321 -53.42 -8.99 -6.28
C PRO A 321 -52.14 -9.20 -7.13
N PHE A 322 -50.95 -8.98 -6.56
CA PHE A 322 -49.66 -9.16 -7.20
C PHE A 322 -48.66 -9.77 -6.23
N ALA A 323 -47.77 -10.62 -6.77
CA ALA A 323 -46.68 -11.20 -6.02
C ALA A 323 -45.67 -10.10 -5.61
N PRO A 324 -45.09 -10.15 -4.40
CA PRO A 324 -44.02 -9.22 -4.03
C PRO A 324 -42.85 -9.35 -5.03
N PRO A 325 -42.21 -8.23 -5.42
CA PRO A 325 -41.15 -8.27 -6.42
C PRO A 325 -40.00 -9.17 -5.95
N ALA A 326 -39.45 -9.99 -6.86
CA ALA A 326 -38.51 -11.09 -6.60
C ALA A 326 -37.15 -10.70 -5.96
N GLY A 327 -36.97 -9.44 -5.52
CA GLY A 327 -35.79 -8.96 -4.80
C GLY A 327 -35.96 -8.85 -3.28
N MET A 328 -37.18 -8.97 -2.73
CA MET A 328 -37.41 -8.85 -1.27
C MET A 328 -37.05 -10.12 -0.46
N LEU A 329 -36.74 -11.24 -1.14
CA LEU A 329 -36.37 -12.51 -0.49
C LEU A 329 -34.85 -12.67 -0.32
N GLN A 330 -34.03 -11.83 -0.96
CA GLN A 330 -32.57 -11.91 -0.81
C GLN A 330 -32.11 -11.07 0.38
N PRO A 331 -31.15 -11.55 1.19
CA PRO A 331 -30.56 -10.73 2.25
C PRO A 331 -30.03 -9.40 1.69
N PRO A 332 -30.09 -8.30 2.46
CA PRO A 332 -29.52 -7.04 2.02
C PRO A 332 -27.99 -7.19 1.79
N PRO A 333 -27.39 -6.43 0.86
CA PRO A 333 -25.94 -6.43 0.68
C PRO A 333 -25.22 -6.06 1.97
N GLY A 334 -24.17 -6.82 2.32
CA GLY A 334 -23.34 -6.54 3.47
C GLY A 334 -22.82 -7.80 4.17
N VAL A 335 -22.05 -7.59 5.23
CA VAL A 335 -21.47 -8.64 6.07
C VAL A 335 -21.92 -8.43 7.51
N ALA A 336 -22.32 -9.51 8.20
CA ALA A 336 -22.59 -9.46 9.64
C ALA A 336 -21.31 -9.08 10.43
N LYS A 337 -21.47 -8.56 11.65
CA LYS A 337 -20.36 -7.99 12.44
C LYS A 337 -19.17 -8.95 12.60
N GLN A 338 -19.45 -10.25 12.72
CA GLN A 338 -18.45 -11.29 12.92
C GLN A 338 -17.51 -11.43 11.71
N GLY A 339 -17.99 -11.19 10.49
CA GLY A 339 -17.21 -11.35 9.26
C GLY A 339 -16.45 -10.11 8.83
N ARG A 340 -16.67 -8.97 9.50
CA ARG A 340 -16.12 -7.69 9.03
C ARG A 340 -14.62 -7.56 9.26
N ARG A 341 -14.02 -8.22 10.26
CA ARG A 341 -12.60 -8.05 10.60
C ARG A 341 -12.01 -9.35 11.14
N LEU A 342 -10.81 -9.70 10.67
CA LEU A 342 -9.96 -10.71 11.29
C LEU A 342 -9.54 -10.29 12.71
N LYS A 343 -9.42 -11.27 13.62
CA LYS A 343 -8.90 -11.02 14.96
C LYS A 343 -7.36 -11.11 14.88
N ARG A 344 -6.67 -10.03 15.26
CA ARG A 344 -5.21 -10.05 15.29
C ARG A 344 -4.74 -10.97 16.42
N GLY A 345 -3.81 -11.85 16.12
CA GLY A 345 -3.10 -12.63 17.12
C GLY A 345 -2.10 -11.73 17.84
N GLY A 346 -1.99 -11.84 19.16
CA GLY A 346 -0.89 -11.22 19.89
C GLY A 346 0.43 -11.72 19.30
N SER A 347 1.35 -10.82 18.96
CA SER A 347 2.68 -11.19 18.48
C SER A 347 3.45 -11.84 19.61
N TRP A 348 3.31 -13.15 19.74
CA TRP A 348 4.10 -14.01 20.61
C TRP A 348 5.61 -13.87 20.33
N ILE A 349 5.98 -13.39 19.14
CA ILE A 349 7.37 -13.07 18.76
C ILE A 349 7.93 -11.97 19.67
N THR A 350 7.14 -10.94 20.00
CA THR A 350 7.58 -9.90 20.95
C THR A 350 7.80 -10.47 22.34
N VAL A 351 6.92 -11.37 22.79
CA VAL A 351 7.04 -12.05 24.09
C VAL A 351 8.23 -13.02 24.08
N ALA A 352 8.42 -13.78 23.00
CA ALA A 352 9.52 -14.72 22.84
C ALA A 352 10.87 -14.01 22.75
N ILE A 353 10.97 -12.87 22.05
CA ILE A 353 12.19 -12.03 22.04
C ILE A 353 12.48 -11.50 23.43
N VAL A 354 11.47 -11.01 24.17
CA VAL A 354 11.64 -10.53 25.55
C VAL A 354 12.06 -11.67 26.48
N VAL A 355 11.48 -12.87 26.33
CA VAL A 355 11.84 -14.05 27.13
C VAL A 355 13.25 -14.54 26.79
N VAL A 356 13.63 -14.59 25.52
CA VAL A 356 15.01 -14.96 25.10
C VAL A 356 16.03 -13.95 25.60
N PHE A 357 15.73 -12.64 25.53
CA PHE A 357 16.58 -11.62 26.11
C PHE A 357 16.66 -11.71 27.64
N ALA A 358 15.54 -11.98 28.33
CA ALA A 358 15.50 -12.13 29.78
C ALA A 358 16.25 -13.38 30.26
N VAL A 359 16.08 -14.51 29.57
CA VAL A 359 16.80 -15.77 29.85
C VAL A 359 18.29 -15.61 29.54
N GLY A 360 18.64 -15.01 28.40
CA GLY A 360 20.03 -14.70 28.06
C GLY A 360 20.70 -13.79 29.09
N TRP A 361 19.98 -12.77 29.56
CA TRP A 361 20.44 -11.86 30.62
C TRP A 361 20.63 -12.57 31.96
N MET A 362 19.69 -13.44 32.37
CA MET A 362 19.81 -14.24 33.60
C MET A 362 20.98 -15.23 33.55
N VAL A 363 21.20 -15.90 32.41
CA VAL A 363 22.34 -16.82 32.23
C VAL A 363 23.67 -16.06 32.29
N LEU A 364 23.74 -14.87 31.70
CA LEU A 364 24.90 -13.98 31.80
C LEU A 364 25.17 -13.46 33.22
N GLN A 365 24.14 -13.30 34.05
CA GLN A 365 24.29 -12.96 35.47
C GLN A 365 24.72 -14.15 36.33
N ALA A 366 24.36 -15.38 35.97
CA ALA A 366 24.71 -16.59 36.72
C ALA A 366 26.15 -17.11 36.45
N ILE A 367 26.82 -16.58 35.42
CA ILE A 367 28.20 -16.96 35.02
C ILE A 367 29.24 -15.96 35.57
N ARG A 368 28.81 -14.87 36.22
CA ARG A 368 29.65 -14.00 37.04
C ARG A 368 29.54 -14.37 38.50
#